data_AF-A0A2M6ZV92-F1
#
_entry.id   AF-A0A2M6ZV92-F1
#
_cell.length_a   1.000
_cell.length_b   1.000
_cell.length_c   1.000
_cell.angle_alpha   90.00
_cell.angle_beta   90.00
_cell.angle_gamma   90.00
#
_symmetry.space_group_name_H-M   'P 1'
#
loop_
_entity.id
_entity.type
_entity.pdbx_description
1 polymer ?
#
loop_
_entity_poly.entity_id
_entity_poly.type
_entity_poly.pdbx_seq_one_letter_code
_entity_poly.pdbx_strand_id
1 'polypeptide(L)' 'MFDVALAMQNLTLATHSLGLGTVHVGRFDAQKAAQILNLPQGAVVVEMTPLGYPEKEAKAPPRKELSELVFRESYGQK' A
#
# COMPACT_ATOMS: atom_id res chain seq x y z
N MET A 1 10.92 -4.84 5.28
CA MET A 1 9.75 -4.59 4.39
C MET A 1 8.47 -4.33 5.17
N PHE A 2 8.19 -5.07 6.26
CA PHE A 2 6.96 -4.88 7.05
C PHE A 2 6.85 -3.46 7.65
N ASP A 3 7.93 -2.92 8.21
CA ASP A 3 7.95 -1.57 8.79
C ASP A 3 7.52 -0.48 7.78
N VAL A 4 8.01 -0.59 6.54
CA VAL A 4 7.64 0.31 5.44
C VAL A 4 6.17 0.17 5.11
N ALA A 5 5.64 -1.06 5.04
CA ALA A 5 4.22 -1.29 4.78
C ALA A 5 3.32 -0.71 5.88
N LEU A 6 3.69 -0.87 7.16
CA LEU A 6 2.97 -0.26 8.28
C LEU A 6 2.98 1.27 8.20
N ALA A 7 4.14 1.87 7.91
CA ALA A 7 4.28 3.31 7.75
C ALA A 7 3.43 3.85 6.57
N MET A 8 3.47 3.17 5.42
CA MET A 8 2.69 3.54 4.24
C MET A 8 1.18 3.38 4.46
N GLN A 9 0.76 2.36 5.21
CA GLN A 9 -0.65 2.20 5.57
C GLN A 9 -1.13 3.31 6.51
N ASN A 10 -0.33 3.69 7.52
CA ASN A 10 -0.63 4.82 8.39
C ASN A 10 -0.73 6.13 7.61
N LEU A 11 0.20 6.37 6.67
CA LEU A 11 0.15 7.53 5.77
C LEU A 11 -1.14 7.55 4.94
N THR A 12 -1.55 6.39 4.43
CA THR A 12 -2.77 6.25 3.61
C THR A 12 -4.03 6.55 4.41
N LEU A 13 -4.12 6.05 5.66
CA LEU A 13 -5.24 6.34 6.56
C LEU A 13 -5.29 7.83 6.93
N ALA A 14 -4.15 8.44 7.24
CA ALA A 14 -4.07 9.87 7.53
C ALA A 14 -4.48 10.71 6.31
N THR A 15 -3.98 10.36 5.12
CA THR A 15 -4.35 11.01 3.85
C THR A 15 -5.86 10.98 3.65
N HIS A 16 -6.49 9.80 3.80
CA HIS A 16 -7.93 9.66 3.68
C HIS A 16 -8.71 10.49 4.72
N SER A 17 -8.24 10.54 5.97
CA SER A 17 -8.89 11.33 7.04
C SER A 17 -8.90 12.84 6.76
N LEU A 18 -7.98 13.32 5.92
CA LEU A 18 -7.88 14.71 5.49
C LEU A 18 -8.66 14.99 4.19
N GLY A 19 -9.45 14.03 3.70
CA GLY A 19 -10.21 14.16 2.44
C GLY A 19 -9.35 14.06 1.18
N LEU A 20 -8.10 13.59 1.32
CA LEU A 20 -7.19 13.37 0.20
C LEU A 20 -7.29 11.92 -0.31
N GLY A 21 -6.87 11.73 -1.56
CA GLY A 21 -6.75 10.43 -2.21
C GLY A 21 -5.30 10.00 -2.37
N THR A 22 -5.10 8.69 -2.35
CA THR A 22 -3.82 8.07 -2.68
C THR A 22 -4.02 6.65 -3.22
N VAL A 23 -2.95 6.04 -3.75
CA VAL A 23 -2.94 4.64 -4.19
C VAL A 23 -1.58 4.01 -3.89
N HIS A 24 -1.56 2.75 -3.46
CA HIS A 24 -0.34 1.98 -3.33
C HIS A 24 0.16 1.54 -4.72
N VAL A 25 1.34 2.02 -5.13
CA VAL A 25 1.97 1.65 -6.41
C VAL A 25 3.15 0.73 -6.14
N GLY A 26 2.90 -0.58 -6.23
CA GLY A 26 3.94 -1.62 -6.15
C GLY A 26 4.45 -2.12 -7.51
N ARG A 27 3.76 -1.79 -8.61
CA ARG A 27 4.11 -2.26 -9.96
C ARG A 27 4.89 -1.19 -10.72
N PHE A 28 6.22 -1.16 -10.52
CA PHE A 28 7.14 -0.26 -11.19
C PHE A 28 8.56 -0.85 -11.23
N ASP A 29 9.46 -0.20 -11.97
CA ASP A 29 10.89 -0.56 -11.97
C ASP A 29 11.58 0.09 -10.77
N ALA A 30 11.79 -0.69 -9.71
CA ALA A 30 12.42 -0.22 -8.48
C ALA A 30 13.89 0.17 -8.66
N GLN A 31 14.62 -0.47 -9.58
CA GLN A 31 16.02 -0.12 -9.86
C GLN A 31 16.10 1.23 -10.57
N LYS A 32 15.25 1.45 -11.57
CA LYS A 32 15.16 2.74 -12.26
C LYS A 32 14.71 3.85 -11.31
N ALA A 33 13.74 3.59 -10.44
CA ALA A 33 13.33 4.56 -9.41
C ALA A 33 14.49 4.89 -8.46
N ALA A 34 15.25 3.88 -8.00
CA ALA A 34 16.41 4.07 -7.14
C ALA A 34 17.52 4.90 -7.83
N GLN A 35 17.76 4.69 -9.12
CA GLN A 35 18.69 5.50 -9.92
C GLN A 35 18.25 6.96 -10.02
N ILE A 36 16.97 7.20 -10.34
CA ILE A 36 16.41 8.56 -10.43
C ILE A 36 16.56 9.30 -9.09
N LEU A 37 16.34 8.60 -7.97
CA LEU A 37 16.44 9.15 -6.62
C LEU A 37 17.87 9.17 -6.07
N ASN A 38 18.87 8.71 -6.83
CA ASN A 38 20.26 8.59 -6.40
C ASN A 38 20.42 7.85 -5.05
N LEU A 39 19.71 6.74 -4.87
CA LEU A 39 19.74 6.01 -3.61
C LEU A 39 21.14 5.43 -3.32
N PRO A 40 21.59 5.47 -2.07
CA PRO A 40 22.85 4.86 -1.67
C PRO A 40 22.77 3.33 -1.73
N GLN A 41 23.93 2.69 -1.73
CA GLN A 41 24.02 1.23 -1.64
C GLN A 41 23.31 0.73 -0.37
N GLY A 42 22.47 -0.30 -0.53
CA GLY A 42 21.68 -0.89 0.56
C GLY A 42 20.31 -0.27 0.79
N ALA A 43 19.97 0.84 0.11
CA ALA A 43 18.60 1.38 0.10
C ALA A 43 17.82 0.88 -1.12
N VAL A 44 16.52 0.63 -0.94
CA VAL A 44 15.63 0.14 -2.01
C VAL A 44 14.29 0.86 -1.98
N VAL A 45 13.76 1.18 -3.16
CA VAL A 45 12.38 1.68 -3.30
C VAL A 45 11.44 0.48 -3.20
N VAL A 46 10.60 0.45 -2.16
CA VAL A 46 9.64 -0.65 -1.93
C VAL A 46 8.29 -0.34 -2.56
N GLU A 47 7.86 0.92 -2.50
CA GLU A 47 6.53 1.36 -2.91
C GLU A 47 6.54 2.87 -3.22
N MET A 48 5.61 3.33 -4.05
CA MET A 48 5.33 4.75 -4.26
C MET A 48 3.83 5.02 -4.04
N THR A 49 3.49 6.22 -3.58
CA THR A 49 2.09 6.59 -3.33
C THR A 49 1.84 8.05 -3.76
N PRO A 50 1.14 8.29 -4.90
CA PRO A 50 0.80 9.65 -5.31
C PRO A 50 -0.31 10.20 -4.40
N LEU A 51 -0.18 11.43 -3.95
CA LEU A 51 -1.13 12.07 -3.02
C LEU A 51 -1.75 13.31 -3.66
N GLY A 52 -3.07 13.48 -3.50
CA GLY A 52 -3.76 14.65 -4.03
C GLY A 52 -5.24 14.71 -3.72
N TYR A 53 -5.93 15.67 -4.30
CA TYR A 53 -7.38 15.82 -4.19
C TYR A 53 -8.08 14.89 -5.20
N PRO A 54 -8.96 13.97 -4.76
CA PRO A 54 -9.71 13.12 -5.67
C PRO A 54 -10.63 13.96 -6.57
N GLU A 55 -10.58 13.73 -7.88
CA GLU A 55 -11.56 14.33 -8.82
C GLU A 55 -12.94 13.68 -8.65
N LYS A 56 -12.96 12.38 -8.29
CA LYS A 56 -14.18 11.57 -8.11
C LYS A 56 -13.98 10.59 -6.97
N GLU A 57 -15.06 10.29 -6.25
CA GLU A 57 -15.07 9.18 -5.30
C GLU A 57 -15.21 7.85 -6.05
N ALA A 58 -14.31 6.91 -5.75
CA ALA A 58 -14.35 5.56 -6.29
C ALA A 58 -14.97 4.60 -5.27
N LYS A 59 -15.79 3.66 -5.75
CA LYS A 59 -16.26 2.54 -4.91
C LYS A 59 -15.10 1.58 -4.64
N ALA A 60 -14.93 1.18 -3.39
CA ALA A 60 -13.96 0.14 -3.03
C ALA A 60 -14.31 -1.18 -3.75
N PRO A 61 -13.32 -1.91 -4.29
CA PRO A 61 -13.57 -3.22 -4.88
C PRO A 61 -14.03 -4.21 -3.81
N PRO A 62 -14.79 -5.26 -4.17
CA PRO A 62 -15.26 -6.25 -3.22
C PRO A 62 -14.07 -6.89 -2.48
N ARG A 63 -14.27 -7.18 -1.20
CA ARG A 63 -13.32 -7.95 -0.38
C ARG A 63 -13.83 -9.39 -0.28
N LYS A 64 -12.91 -10.34 -0.07
CA LYS A 64 -13.26 -11.72 0.26
C LYS A 64 -14.03 -11.77 1.57
N GLU A 65 -14.87 -12.79 1.72
CA GLU A 65 -15.59 -13.03 2.97
C GLU A 65 -14.60 -13.42 4.08
N LEU A 66 -14.92 -13.07 5.33
CA LEU A 66 -14.04 -13.41 6.46
C LEU A 66 -13.82 -14.91 6.61
N SER A 67 -14.82 -15.72 6.25
CA SER A 67 -14.75 -17.19 6.27
C SER A 67 -13.76 -17.79 5.25
N GLU A 68 -13.23 -16.97 4.34
CA GLU A 68 -12.15 -17.35 3.41
C GLU A 68 -10.75 -16.96 3.91
N LEU A 69 -10.66 -16.06 4.89
CA LEU A 69 -9.41 -15.45 5.34
C LEU A 69 -9.04 -15.81 6.79
N VAL A 70 -10.04 -16.02 7.64
CA VAL A 70 -9.89 -16.24 9.07
C VAL A 70 -10.13 -17.71 9.39
N PHE A 71 -9.13 -18.37 9.95
CA PHE A 71 -9.18 -19.76 10.39
C PHE A 71 -8.91 -19.83 11.89
N ARG A 72 -9.60 -20.73 12.61
CA ARG A 72 -9.38 -20.96 14.04
C ARG A 72 -8.43 -22.13 14.23
N GLU A 73 -7.48 -21.99 15.14
CA GLU A 73 -6.46 -22.99 15.52
C GLU A 73 -5.47 -23.39 14.41
N SER A 74 -5.97 -23.77 13.22
CA SER A 74 -5.15 -24.24 12.11
C SER A 74 -5.67 -23.76 10.75
N TYR A 75 -4.75 -23.52 9.82
CA TYR A 75 -5.07 -23.02 8.48
C TYR A 75 -5.98 -23.98 7.71
N GLY A 76 -7.01 -23.45 7.04
CA GLY A 76 -7.95 -24.23 6.25
C GLY A 76 -9.08 -24.91 7.05
N GLN A 77 -9.02 -24.89 8.39
CA GLN A 77 -10.15 -25.32 9.22
C GLN A 77 -11.14 -24.17 9.41
N LYS A 78 -12.39 -24.42 8.99
CA LYS A 78 -13.51 -23.48 9.13
C LYS A 78 -14.29 -23.74 10.40
#